data_AF-A0A6J4NKT6-F1
#
_entry.id   AF-A0A6J4NKT6-F1
#
_cell.length_a   1.000
_cell.length_b   1.000
_cell.length_c   1.000
_cell.angle_alpha   90.00
_cell.angle_beta   90.00
_cell.angle_gamma   90.00
#
_symmetry.space_group_name_H-M   'P 1'
#
loop_
_entity.id
_entity.type
_entity.pdbx_description
1 polymer ?
#
loop_
_entity_poly.entity_id
_entity_poly.type
_entity_poly.pdbx_seq_one_letter_code
_entity_poly.pdbx_strand_id
1 'polypeptide(L)'
;MTSAPEGLDGLFERLIRDVPDFPKPGVVFKDISPLLADHDGLTAVVSALAASGVDGGGTVVDKVVGIEARGFILGAPVALQLGAGFVPVRKAGKLPGPTHQVSYALEYGEAVLEMHQDAISPGERVLVIDDVLATGGA
;
A
#
# COMPACT_ATOMS: atom_id res chain seq x y z
N MET A 1 23.67 -3.92 -25.43
CA MET A 1 24.09 -2.94 -24.41
C MET A 1 22.93 -2.82 -23.44
N THR A 2 22.90 -3.68 -22.42
CA THR A 2 21.96 -3.52 -21.30
C THR A 2 22.46 -2.35 -20.47
N SER A 3 21.72 -1.25 -20.46
CA SER A 3 21.94 -0.15 -19.52
C SER A 3 21.93 -0.71 -18.09
N ALA A 4 22.69 -0.08 -17.18
CA ALA A 4 22.61 -0.40 -15.76
C ALA A 4 21.13 -0.38 -15.31
N PRO A 5 20.72 -1.25 -14.36
CA PRO A 5 19.36 -1.19 -13.83
C PRO A 5 19.12 0.22 -13.29
N GLU A 6 18.08 0.85 -13.82
CA GLU A 6 17.64 2.16 -13.36
C GLU A 6 17.24 2.05 -11.89
N GLY A 7 17.76 2.96 -11.05
CA GLY A 7 17.34 3.02 -9.65
C GLY A 7 15.88 3.44 -9.53
N LEU A 8 15.27 3.17 -8.37
CA LEU A 8 13.87 3.55 -8.10
C LEU A 8 13.59 5.03 -8.38
N ASP A 9 14.54 5.91 -8.08
CA ASP A 9 14.40 7.35 -8.32
C ASP A 9 14.16 7.66 -9.81
N GLY A 10 14.93 7.03 -10.71
CA GLY A 10 14.76 7.23 -12.16
C GLY A 10 13.43 6.66 -12.68
N LEU A 11 13.00 5.52 -12.13
CA LEU A 11 11.68 4.96 -12.42
C LEU A 11 10.57 5.90 -11.95
N PHE A 12 10.68 6.48 -10.76
CA PHE A 12 9.68 7.40 -10.21
C PHE A 12 9.59 8.69 -11.02
N GLU A 13 10.72 9.30 -11.40
CA GLU A 13 10.73 10.50 -12.24
C GLU A 13 10.03 10.29 -13.59
N ARG A 14 10.13 9.09 -14.15
CA ARG A 14 9.52 8.76 -15.45
C ARG A 14 8.07 8.30 -15.37
N LEU A 15 7.73 7.57 -14.31
CA LEU A 15 6.49 6.79 -14.25
C LEU A 15 5.48 7.32 -13.25
N ILE A 16 5.84 8.31 -12.42
CA ILE A 16 4.89 9.04 -11.57
C ILE A 16 4.60 10.40 -12.22
N ARG A 17 3.31 10.72 -12.35
CA ARG A 17 2.86 12.00 -12.92
C ARG A 17 2.29 12.89 -11.84
N ASP A 18 2.63 14.16 -11.90
CA ASP A 18 2.01 15.18 -11.07
C ASP A 18 0.73 15.67 -11.75
N VAL A 19 -0.39 15.55 -11.04
CA VAL A 19 -1.70 16.04 -11.46
C VAL A 19 -2.08 17.21 -10.54
N PRO A 20 -1.92 18.46 -11.00
CA PRO A 20 -2.25 19.62 -10.19
C PRO A 20 -3.77 19.73 -9.98
N ASP A 21 -4.15 20.33 -8.84
CA ASP A 21 -5.53 20.66 -8.45
C ASP A 21 -6.49 19.46 -8.39
N PHE A 22 -5.97 18.26 -8.09
CA PHE A 22 -6.76 17.05 -7.91
C PHE A 22 -6.57 16.46 -6.50
N PRO A 23 -7.64 15.99 -5.82
CA PRO A 23 -9.04 16.06 -6.23
C PRO A 23 -9.69 17.43 -6.01
N LYS A 24 -8.93 18.40 -5.46
CA LYS A 24 -9.38 19.77 -5.20
C LYS A 24 -8.24 20.76 -5.46
N PRO A 25 -8.57 22.06 -5.69
CA PRO A 25 -7.56 23.10 -5.89
C PRO A 25 -6.52 23.14 -4.76
N GLY A 26 -5.26 23.35 -5.12
CA GLY A 26 -4.12 23.43 -4.21
C GLY A 26 -3.48 22.10 -3.83
N VAL A 27 -4.00 20.96 -4.30
CA VAL A 27 -3.40 19.63 -4.10
C VAL A 27 -2.69 19.18 -5.37
N VAL A 28 -1.42 18.78 -5.25
CA VAL A 28 -0.70 18.08 -6.33
C VAL A 28 -0.79 16.59 -6.09
N PHE A 29 -1.60 15.91 -6.89
CA PHE A 29 -1.81 14.48 -6.78
C PHE A 29 -0.71 13.71 -7.52
N LYS A 30 -0.17 12.67 -6.89
CA LYS A 30 0.83 11.77 -7.48
C LYS A 30 0.10 10.59 -8.15
N ASP A 31 -0.03 10.64 -9.46
CA ASP A 31 -0.59 9.54 -10.25
C ASP A 31 0.47 8.48 -10.52
N ILE A 32 0.36 7.36 -9.80
CA ILE A 32 1.21 6.18 -9.93
C ILE A 32 0.70 5.18 -10.99
N SER A 33 -0.43 5.44 -11.65
CA SER A 33 -0.96 4.50 -12.66
C SER A 33 0.03 4.11 -13.77
N PRO A 34 0.96 4.98 -14.24
CA PRO A 34 1.93 4.58 -15.26
C PRO A 34 3.00 3.64 -14.70
N LEU A 35 3.43 3.88 -13.45
CA LEU A 35 4.32 2.99 -12.71
C LEU A 35 3.70 1.60 -12.52
N LEU A 36 2.40 1.54 -12.21
CA LEU A 36 1.66 0.28 -12.06
C LEU A 36 1.46 -0.45 -13.39
N ALA A 37 1.38 0.28 -14.50
CA ALA A 37 1.24 -0.29 -15.84
C ALA A 37 2.57 -0.77 -16.44
N ASP A 38 3.70 -0.36 -15.88
CA ASP A 38 5.03 -0.76 -16.30
C ASP A 38 5.50 -1.99 -15.50
N HIS A 39 5.86 -3.07 -16.21
CA HIS A 39 6.26 -4.33 -15.56
C HIS A 39 7.50 -4.17 -14.68
N ASP A 40 8.52 -3.47 -15.18
CA ASP A 40 9.78 -3.29 -14.47
C ASP A 40 9.60 -2.35 -13.27
N GLY A 41 8.83 -1.27 -13.46
CA GLY A 41 8.44 -0.33 -12.41
C GLY A 41 7.67 -0.99 -11.28
N LEU A 42 6.61 -1.74 -11.58
CA LEU A 42 5.84 -2.47 -10.58
C LEU A 42 6.71 -3.51 -9.85
N THR A 43 7.51 -4.28 -10.58
CA THR A 43 8.39 -5.30 -10.01
C THR A 43 9.42 -4.69 -9.06
N ALA A 44 10.03 -3.58 -9.45
CA ALA A 44 11.03 -2.89 -8.64
C ALA A 44 10.43 -2.36 -7.33
N VAL A 45 9.24 -1.75 -7.40
CA VAL A 45 8.56 -1.19 -6.22
C VAL A 45 8.07 -2.27 -5.28
N VAL A 46 7.45 -3.33 -5.80
CA VAL A 46 7.03 -4.47 -4.97
C VAL A 46 8.23 -5.10 -4.29
N SER A 47 9.35 -5.27 -5.00
CA SER A 47 10.58 -5.81 -4.41
C SER A 47 11.17 -4.90 -3.32
N ALA A 48 11.17 -3.59 -3.55
CA ALA A 48 11.66 -2.63 -2.58
C ALA A 48 10.80 -2.57 -1.30
N LEU A 49 9.48 -2.61 -1.46
CA LEU A 49 8.55 -2.68 -0.33
C LEU A 49 8.68 -4.00 0.43
N ALA A 50 8.77 -5.12 -0.29
CA ALA A 50 8.97 -6.45 0.31
C ALA A 50 10.26 -6.52 1.14
N ALA A 51 11.32 -5.81 0.75
CA ALA A 51 12.57 -5.80 1.52
C ALA A 51 12.38 -5.33 2.99
N SER A 52 11.34 -4.53 3.27
CA SER A 52 11.01 -4.11 4.65
C SER A 52 10.44 -5.23 5.52
N GLY A 53 9.95 -6.31 4.91
CA GLY A 53 9.46 -7.52 5.58
C GLY A 53 10.51 -8.60 5.77
N VAL A 54 11.78 -8.33 5.43
CA VAL A 54 12.89 -9.30 5.49
C VAL A 54 13.94 -8.83 6.50
N ASP A 55 14.35 -9.74 7.39
CA ASP A 55 15.46 -9.52 8.33
C ASP A 55 16.23 -10.84 8.53
N GLY A 56 17.54 -10.77 8.78
CA GLY A 56 18.39 -11.96 8.98
C GLY A 56 18.41 -12.95 7.81
N GLY A 57 18.02 -12.52 6.60
CA GLY A 57 17.95 -13.37 5.41
C GLY A 57 16.63 -14.13 5.22
N GLY A 58 15.59 -13.84 6.01
CA GLY A 58 14.27 -14.46 5.88
C GLY A 58 13.12 -13.49 6.09
N THR A 59 11.93 -13.88 5.65
CA THR A 59 10.70 -13.14 5.93
C THR A 59 10.44 -13.11 7.45
N VAL A 60 10.15 -11.93 7.99
CA VAL A 60 9.81 -11.72 9.40
C VAL A 60 8.40 -11.17 9.62
N VAL A 61 7.56 -11.17 8.59
CA VAL A 61 6.17 -10.72 8.66
C VAL A 61 5.23 -11.86 8.30
N ASP A 62 4.13 -11.96 9.05
CA ASP A 62 3.11 -13.00 8.87
C ASP A 62 1.95 -12.49 8.01
N LYS A 63 1.64 -11.18 8.11
CA LYS A 63 0.60 -10.51 7.35
C LYS A 63 1.10 -9.23 6.69
N VAL A 64 0.58 -8.96 5.50
CA VAL A 64 0.63 -7.63 4.88
C VAL A 64 -0.78 -7.07 4.88
N VAL A 65 -0.96 -5.91 5.50
CA VAL A 65 -2.21 -5.16 5.50
C VAL A 65 -2.16 -4.13 4.38
N GLY A 66 -3.13 -4.17 3.48
CA GLY A 66 -3.34 -3.11 2.49
C GLY A 66 -4.54 -2.25 2.89
N ILE A 67 -4.44 -0.93 2.72
CA ILE A 67 -5.57 0.00 2.90
C ILE A 67 -6.29 0.21 1.55
N GLU A 68 -7.62 0.18 1.58
CA GLU A 68 -8.44 0.35 0.37
C GLU A 68 -8.18 1.72 -0.31
N ALA A 69 -8.16 1.80 -1.65
CA ALA A 69 -8.16 0.70 -2.62
C ALA A 69 -6.77 0.47 -3.21
N ARG A 70 -5.96 1.53 -3.29
CA ARG A 70 -4.70 1.51 -4.03
C ARG A 70 -3.60 0.81 -3.25
N GLY A 71 -3.62 0.84 -1.91
CA GLY A 71 -2.78 0.00 -1.07
C GLY A 71 -2.90 -1.49 -1.38
N PHE A 72 -4.03 -1.96 -1.92
CA PHE A 72 -4.17 -3.37 -2.33
C PHE A 72 -3.30 -3.73 -3.53
N ILE A 73 -3.13 -2.78 -4.46
CA ILE A 73 -2.43 -3.00 -5.72
C ILE A 73 -0.95 -3.30 -5.46
N LEU A 74 -0.37 -2.69 -4.42
CA LEU A 74 1.00 -2.92 -3.98
C LEU A 74 1.09 -3.97 -2.88
N GLY A 75 0.17 -3.93 -1.90
CA GLY A 75 0.20 -4.79 -0.73
C GLY A 75 0.01 -6.28 -1.04
N ALA A 76 -0.91 -6.62 -1.96
CA ALA A 76 -1.15 -8.03 -2.29
C ALA A 76 0.07 -8.68 -3.00
N PRO A 77 0.70 -8.06 -4.01
CA PRO A 77 1.97 -8.57 -4.55
C PRO A 77 3.10 -8.67 -3.53
N VAL A 78 3.22 -7.71 -2.60
CA VAL A 78 4.23 -7.78 -1.55
C VAL A 78 3.98 -8.97 -0.61
N ALA A 79 2.73 -9.22 -0.23
CA ALA A 79 2.35 -10.39 0.57
C ALA A 79 2.78 -11.69 -0.11
N LEU A 80 2.49 -11.81 -1.42
CA LEU A 80 2.89 -12.96 -2.23
C LEU A 80 4.41 -13.14 -2.26
N GLN A 81 5.17 -12.07 -2.49
CA GLN A 81 6.63 -12.14 -2.55
C GLN A 81 7.26 -12.53 -1.20
N LEU A 82 6.65 -12.12 -0.10
CA LEU A 82 7.11 -12.46 1.25
C LEU A 82 6.66 -13.85 1.71
N GLY A 83 5.69 -14.48 1.04
CA GLY A 83 5.04 -15.69 1.53
C GLY A 83 4.15 -15.44 2.76
N ALA A 84 3.65 -14.22 2.91
CA ALA A 84 2.80 -13.77 4.01
C ALA A 84 1.31 -13.76 3.58
N GLY A 85 0.40 -13.76 4.56
CA GLY A 85 -1.03 -13.54 4.29
C GLY A 85 -1.32 -12.10 3.93
N PHE A 86 -2.35 -11.85 3.12
CA PHE A 86 -2.84 -10.49 2.84
C PHE A 86 -4.13 -10.20 3.61
N VAL A 87 -4.21 -9.03 4.24
CA VAL A 87 -5.37 -8.58 5.02
C VAL A 87 -5.88 -7.25 4.47
N PRO A 88 -7.13 -7.18 3.96
CA PRO A 88 -7.71 -5.94 3.49
C PRO A 88 -8.27 -5.11 4.66
N VAL A 89 -7.86 -3.84 4.72
CA VAL A 89 -8.56 -2.80 5.50
C VAL A 89 -9.41 -1.97 4.55
N ARG A 90 -10.70 -1.81 4.87
CA ARG A 90 -11.69 -1.20 3.95
C ARG A 90 -12.49 -0.09 4.61
N LYS A 91 -13.11 0.76 3.81
CA LYS A 91 -14.16 1.66 4.30
C LYS A 91 -15.33 0.86 4.87
N ALA A 92 -16.07 1.48 5.79
CA ALA A 92 -17.23 0.86 6.45
C ALA A 92 -18.24 0.21 5.49
N GLY A 93 -18.70 -0.98 5.86
CA GLY A 93 -19.73 -1.75 5.16
C GLY A 93 -19.24 -2.54 3.95
N LYS A 94 -17.91 -2.66 3.76
CA LYS A 94 -17.32 -3.36 2.60
C LYS A 94 -16.79 -4.76 2.92
N LEU A 95 -16.59 -5.09 4.20
CA LEU A 95 -16.14 -6.40 4.65
C LEU A 95 -17.33 -7.24 5.14
N PRO A 96 -17.46 -8.51 4.70
CA PRO A 96 -18.55 -9.37 5.15
C PRO A 96 -18.23 -10.00 6.52
N GLY A 97 -19.14 -9.94 7.49
CA GLY A 97 -18.93 -10.55 8.81
C GLY A 97 -18.42 -9.58 9.87
N PRO A 98 -17.99 -10.07 11.06
CA PRO A 98 -17.59 -9.22 12.18
C PRO A 98 -16.31 -8.41 11.89
N THR A 99 -16.35 -7.11 12.19
CA THR A 99 -15.22 -6.19 11.98
C THR A 99 -14.83 -5.46 13.27
N HIS A 100 -13.56 -5.10 13.37
CA HIS A 100 -13.12 -3.96 14.17
C HIS A 100 -13.30 -2.69 13.34
N GLN A 101 -13.69 -1.59 14.00
CA GLN A 101 -13.89 -0.29 13.36
C GLN A 101 -13.02 0.76 14.04
N VAL A 102 -12.36 1.59 13.24
CA VAL A 102 -11.63 2.77 13.71
C VAL A 102 -12.10 3.97 12.92
N SER A 103 -12.60 4.98 13.63
CA SER A 103 -12.95 6.26 13.02
C SER A 103 -11.79 7.25 13.06
N TYR A 104 -11.68 8.08 12.04
CA TYR A 104 -10.69 9.16 11.95
C TYR A 104 -11.31 10.42 11.33
N ALA A 105 -10.84 11.57 11.80
CA ALA A 105 -11.34 12.86 11.37
C ALA A 105 -10.73 13.26 10.02
N LEU A 106 -11.58 13.78 9.13
CA LEU A 106 -11.20 14.45 7.90
C LEU A 106 -11.35 15.97 8.07
N GLU A 107 -10.76 16.74 7.15
CA GLU A 107 -10.95 18.21 7.10
C GLU A 107 -12.44 18.60 7.05
N TYR A 108 -13.25 17.75 6.41
CA TYR A 108 -14.71 17.85 6.39
C TYR A 108 -15.33 16.46 6.59
N GLY A 109 -15.55 16.07 7.84
CA GLY A 109 -16.29 14.87 8.22
C GLY A 109 -15.46 13.83 8.97
N GLU A 110 -15.99 12.61 9.03
CA GLU A 110 -15.38 11.45 9.68
C GLU A 110 -15.41 10.29 8.70
N ALA A 111 -14.35 9.49 8.68
CA ALA A 111 -14.29 8.25 7.92
C ALA A 111 -14.01 7.09 8.86
N VAL A 112 -14.48 5.90 8.48
CA VAL A 112 -14.34 4.67 9.27
C VAL A 112 -13.64 3.62 8.43
N LEU A 113 -12.55 3.07 8.97
CA LEU A 113 -11.88 1.89 8.45
C LEU A 113 -12.30 0.65 9.24
N GLU A 114 -12.37 -0.46 8.52
CA GLU A 114 -12.75 -1.77 9.02
C GLU A 114 -11.72 -2.82 8.67
N MET A 115 -11.54 -3.77 9.59
CA MET A 115 -10.78 -5.00 9.41
C MET A 115 -11.54 -6.16 10.04
N HIS A 116 -11.51 -7.35 9.44
CA HIS A 116 -12.12 -8.53 10.07
C HIS A 116 -11.47 -8.85 11.42
N GLN A 117 -12.28 -9.25 12.40
CA GLN A 117 -11.80 -9.51 13.76
C GLN A 117 -10.88 -10.74 13.86
N ASP A 118 -10.96 -11.65 12.88
CA ASP A 118 -10.16 -12.87 12.78
C ASP A 118 -9.00 -12.74 11.78
N ALA A 119 -8.75 -11.55 11.22
CA ALA A 119 -7.73 -11.34 10.21
C ALA A 119 -6.29 -11.44 10.76
N ILE A 120 -6.09 -11.11 12.03
CA ILE A 120 -4.78 -11.05 12.70
C ILE A 120 -4.87 -11.75 14.05
N SER A 121 -3.99 -12.71 14.28
CA SER A 121 -3.86 -13.44 15.54
C SER A 121 -2.81 -12.79 16.46
N PRO A 122 -2.95 -12.92 17.80
CA PRO A 122 -1.93 -12.46 18.73
C PRO A 122 -0.55 -13.05 18.41
N GLY A 123 0.45 -12.18 18.31
CA GLY A 123 1.84 -12.56 18.02
C GLY A 123 2.23 -12.47 16.54
N GLU A 124 1.27 -12.32 15.62
CA GLU A 124 1.58 -12.10 14.20
C GLU A 124 2.20 -10.72 13.96
N ARG A 125 3.27 -10.68 13.16
CA ARG A 125 3.96 -9.47 12.73
C ARG A 125 3.35 -8.96 11.43
N VAL A 126 3.05 -7.67 11.39
CA VAL A 126 2.24 -7.07 10.32
C VAL A 126 3.03 -5.96 9.62
N LEU A 127 3.06 -6.01 8.29
CA LEU A 127 3.53 -4.93 7.44
C LEU A 127 2.33 -4.18 6.85
N VAL A 128 2.19 -2.89 7.12
CA VAL A 128 1.11 -2.07 6.54
C VAL A 128 1.64 -1.38 5.28
N ILE A 129 0.90 -1.48 4.18
CA ILE A 129 1.24 -0.88 2.90
C ILE A 129 0.07 -0.03 2.39
N ASP A 130 0.40 1.19 2.01
CA ASP A 130 -0.47 2.07 1.24
C ASP A 130 0.34 2.80 0.17
N ASP A 131 -0.35 3.37 -0.82
CA ASP A 131 0.29 3.97 -1.97
C ASP A 131 0.77 5.41 -1.72
N VAL A 132 0.04 6.19 -0.91
CA VAL A 132 0.41 7.56 -0.55
C VAL A 132 0.10 7.84 0.92
N LEU A 133 1.14 8.16 1.69
CA LEU A 133 0.99 8.75 3.03
C LEU A 133 0.82 10.27 2.91
N ALA A 134 -0.42 10.75 2.99
CA ALA A 134 -0.71 12.19 2.93
C ALA A 134 -0.70 12.85 4.33
N THR A 135 -1.75 12.63 5.12
CA THR A 135 -1.84 13.13 6.50
C THR A 135 -1.49 12.06 7.55
N GLY A 136 -1.30 10.81 7.13
CA GLY A 136 -1.06 9.66 8.01
C GLY A 136 -2.22 9.32 8.95
N GLY A 137 -3.43 9.85 8.68
CA GLY A 137 -4.62 9.61 9.52
C GLY A 137 -5.39 8.33 9.20
N ALA A 138 -4.98 7.61 8.15
CA ALA A 138 -5.50 6.30 7.77
C ALA A 138 -4.61 5.19 8.34
#